data_AF-A0A7C1DIY6-F1
#
_entry.id   AF-A0A7C1DIY6-F1
#
_cell.length_a   1.000
_cell.length_b   1.000
_cell.length_c   1.000
_cell.angle_alpha   90.00
_cell.angle_beta   90.00
_cell.angle_gamma   90.00
#
_symmetry.space_group_name_H-M   'P 1'
#
loop_
_entity.id
_entity.type
_entity.pdbx_description
1 polymer ?
#
loop_
_entity_poly.entity_id
_entity_poly.type
_entity_poly.pdbx_seq_one_letter_code
_entity_poly.pdbx_strand_id
1 'polypeptide(L)' 'DADLVVLLYRSGYYESAQEEDDATAEVIIAKHRNGPTGTVRLTFFKEHARFANQAWNS' A
#
# COMPACT_ATOMS: atom_id res chain seq x y z
N ASP A 1 -15.15 18.63 -0.81
CA ASP A 1 -15.57 17.35 -0.21
C ASP A 1 -15.12 16.23 -1.13
N ALA A 2 -14.71 15.07 -0.59
CA ALA A 2 -14.13 13.98 -1.35
C ALA A 2 -15.00 12.71 -1.24
N ASP A 3 -15.20 12.02 -2.36
CA ASP A 3 -15.93 10.74 -2.42
C ASP A 3 -15.06 9.54 -2.06
N LEU A 4 -13.75 9.66 -2.27
CA LEU A 4 -12.73 8.66 -1.99
C LEU A 4 -11.50 9.35 -1.40
N VAL A 5 -10.95 8.81 -0.31
CA VAL A 5 -9.67 9.22 0.27
C VAL A 5 -8.81 7.99 0.43
N VAL A 6 -7.64 8.02 -0.19
CA VAL A 6 -6.66 6.93 -0.15
C VAL A 6 -5.36 7.45 0.46
N LEU A 7 -4.86 6.72 1.45
CA LEU A 7 -3.54 6.95 2.05
C LEU A 7 -2.61 5.83 1.59
N LEU A 8 -1.32 6.15 1.48
CA LEU A 8 -0.30 5.22 1.02
C LEU A 8 0.80 5.16 2.07
N TYR A 9 1.01 3.97 2.64
CA TYR A 9 2.03 3.71 3.64
C TYR A 9 3.03 2.68 3.10
N ARG A 10 4.31 2.90 3.35
CA ARG A 10 5.41 2.03 2.91
C ARG A 10 6.33 1.78 4.10
N SER A 11 6.26 0.58 4.68
CA SER A 11 7.07 0.14 5.82
C SER A 11 8.56 0.39 5.56
N GLY A 12 9.10 -0.19 4.49
CA GLY A 12 10.53 -0.05 4.13
C GLY A 12 11.00 1.34 3.70
N TYR A 13 10.16 2.37 3.73
CA TYR A 13 10.58 3.77 3.59
C TYR A 13 10.71 4.50 4.94
N TYR A 14 9.92 4.09 5.94
CA TYR A 14 9.83 4.77 7.23
C TYR A 14 10.47 3.97 8.37
N GLU A 15 10.48 2.64 8.28
CA GLU A 15 11.17 1.76 9.21
C GLU A 15 12.67 1.70 8.92
N SER A 16 13.45 1.37 9.94
CA SER A 16 14.92 1.47 9.98
C SER A 16 15.61 0.86 8.75
N ALA A 17 16.89 1.17 8.52
CA ALA A 17 17.68 0.62 7.39
C ALA A 17 17.64 -0.93 7.25
N GLN A 18 17.24 -1.64 8.31
CA GLN A 18 17.04 -3.09 8.33
C GLN A 18 15.82 -3.56 7.52
N GLU A 19 14.86 -2.67 7.24
CA GLU A 19 13.64 -2.94 6.49
C GLU A 19 13.63 -2.24 5.13
N GLU A 20 14.77 -1.66 4.69
CA GLU A 20 14.85 -1.00 3.39
C GLU A 20 14.45 -1.96 2.25
N ASP A 21 14.74 -3.26 2.37
CA ASP A 21 14.34 -4.27 1.38
C ASP A 21 12.87 -4.70 1.48
N ASP A 22 12.09 -4.20 2.44
CA ASP A 22 10.65 -4.46 2.51
C ASP A 22 9.92 -3.74 1.38
N ALA A 23 9.47 -4.53 0.41
CA ALA A 23 8.68 -4.09 -0.73
C ALA A 23 7.19 -3.93 -0.39
N THR A 24 6.78 -4.09 0.86
CA THR A 24 5.37 -3.98 1.25
C THR A 24 4.89 -2.53 1.17
N ALA A 25 3.73 -2.34 0.54
CA ALA A 25 2.99 -1.09 0.55
C ALA A 25 1.54 -1.34 0.96
N GLU A 26 1.03 -0.52 1.88
CA GLU A 26 -0.35 -0.55 2.30
C GLU A 26 -1.12 0.60 1.64
N VAL A 27 -2.17 0.23 0.90
CA VAL A 27 -3.15 1.15 0.32
C VAL A 27 -4.35 1.18 1.25
N ILE A 28 -4.56 2.31 1.92
CA ILE A 28 -5.59 2.48 2.95
C ILE A 28 -6.72 3.32 2.37
N ILE A 29 -7.87 2.70 2.17
CA ILE A 29 -9.10 3.37 1.76
C ILE A 29 -9.72 3.97 3.04
N ALA A 30 -9.38 5.22 3.34
CA ALA A 30 -9.80 5.92 4.56
C ALA A 30 -11.23 6.47 4.47
N LYS A 31 -11.70 6.78 3.26
CA LYS A 31 -13.09 7.19 3.00
C LYS A 31 -13.52 6.62 1.66
N HIS A 32 -14.72 6.04 1.61
CA HIS A 32 -15.37 5.63 0.37
C HIS A 32 -16.88 5.86 0.52
N ARG A 33 -17.44 6.84 -0.19
CA ARG A 33 -18.87 7.23 -0.02
C ARG A 33 -19.83 6.11 -0.44
N ASN A 34 -19.44 5.29 -1.40
CA ASN A 34 -20.30 4.30 -2.07
C ASN A 34 -19.83 2.86 -1.87
N GLY A 35 -18.97 2.59 -0.87
CA GLY A 35 -18.46 1.25 -0.66
C GLY A 35 -17.61 1.11 0.59
N PRO A 36 -16.98 -0.06 0.79
CA PRO A 36 -16.22 -0.34 1.99
C PRO A 36 -14.92 0.45 2.03
N THR A 37 -14.49 0.75 3.26
CA THR A 37 -13.12 1.13 3.61
C THR A 37 -12.30 -0.13 3.91
N GLY A 38 -10.98 0.00 3.94
CA GLY A 38 -10.09 -1.10 4.29
C GLY A 38 -8.66 -0.87 3.86
N THR A 39 -7.81 -1.86 4.13
CA THR A 39 -6.40 -1.84 3.74
C THR A 39 -6.13 -2.97 2.76
N VAL A 40 -5.49 -2.64 1.65
CA VAL A 40 -5.00 -3.60 0.67
C VAL A 40 -3.48 -3.58 0.71
N ARG A 41 -2.86 -4.76 0.84
CA ARG A 41 -1.40 -4.90 0.79
C ARG A 41 -0.95 -5.23 -0.62
N LEU A 42 0.07 -4.53 -1.06
CA LEU A 42 0.67 -4.66 -2.39
C LEU A 42 2.19 -4.78 -2.27
N THR A 43 2.81 -5.28 -3.32
CA THR A 43 4.27 -5.25 -3.50
C THR A 43 4.64 -4.02 -4.32
N PHE A 44 5.62 -3.23 -3.87
CA PHE A 44 6.14 -2.03 -4.52
C PHE A 44 7.56 -2.25 -5.06
N PHE A 45 7.71 -2.13 -6.37
CA PHE A 45 8.97 -2.18 -7.09
C PHE A 45 9.51 -0.76 -7.28
N LYS A 46 10.53 -0.40 -6.49
CA LYS A 46 11.09 0.95 -6.38
C LYS A 46 11.70 1.42 -7.71
N GLU A 47 12.41 0.51 -8.37
CA GLU A 47 13.12 0.69 -9.63
C GLU A 47 12.19 1.05 -10.80
N HIS A 48 10.90 0.75 -10.67
CA HIS A 48 9.88 1.00 -11.69
C HIS A 48 8.72 1.86 -11.19
N ALA A 49 8.77 2.33 -9.94
CA ALA A 49 7.67 2.98 -9.24
C ALA A 49 6.32 2.26 -9.45
N ARG A 50 6.35 0.92 -9.40
CA ARG A 50 5.22 0.06 -9.81
C ARG A 50 4.68 -0.74 -8.62
N PHE A 51 3.36 -0.86 -8.55
CA PHE A 51 2.69 -1.76 -7.61
C PHE A 51 2.24 -3.04 -8.32
N ALA A 52 2.31 -4.16 -7.62
CA ALA A 52 1.73 -5.43 -8.04
C ALA A 52 0.91 -6.03 -6.90
N ASN A 53 -0.04 -6.89 -7.27
CA ASN A 53 -0.75 -7.69 -6.30
C ASN A 53 0.26 -8.51 -5.52
N GLN A 54 0.17 -8.45 -4.19
CA GLN A 54 0.89 -9.39 -3.34
C GLN A 54 0.32 -10.76 -3.69
N ALA A 55 1.12 -11.61 -4.36
CA ALA A 55 0.63 -12.91 -4.81
C ALA A 55 0.11 -13.69 -3.60
N TRP A 56 -1.15 -14.09 -3.64
CA TRP A 56 -1.68 -15.05 -2.69
C TRP A 56 -1.07 -16.40 -3.09
N ASN A 57 -0.09 -16.89 -2.34
CA ASN A 57 0.28 -18.29 -2.45
C ASN A 57 -0.90 -19.09 -1.86
N SER A 58 -1.70 -19.69 -2.74
CA SER A 58 -2.73 -20.69 -2.41
C SER A 58 -2.09 -22.05 -2.15
#